data_AF-A0A2D9B7F2-F1
#
_entry.id   AF-A0A2D9B7F2-F1
#
_cell.length_a   1.000
_cell.length_b   1.000
_cell.length_c   1.000
_cell.angle_alpha   90.00
_cell.angle_beta   90.00
_cell.angle_gamma   90.00
#
_symmetry.space_group_name_H-M   'P 1'
#
loop_
_entity.id
_entity.type
_entity.pdbx_description
1 polymer ?
#
loop_
_entity_poly.entity_id
_entity_poly.type
_entity_poly.pdbx_seq_one_letter_code
_entity_poly.pdbx_strand_id
1 'polypeptide(L)'
;LNDFSEAFVSHTQWNPKNATPYAIKADETLLDLFSTVHISKGITTTNVGFYGPQGRVLRLPLYDPSLNSKIASFRYQGKKITNLEMETAAIYGMATLLGHKALSLNVILANRANGTFSEQPKAAMEKLITHTLETLTL
;
A
#
# COMPACT_ATOMS: atom_id res chain seq x y z
N LEU A 1 13.07 -4.83 -7.19
CA LEU A 1 13.54 -3.98 -6.07
C LEU A 1 14.05 -4.90 -4.96
N ASN A 2 15.16 -5.59 -5.18
CA ASN A 2 15.58 -6.66 -4.26
C ASN A 2 16.08 -6.08 -2.93
N ASP A 3 16.90 -5.03 -2.99
CA ASP A 3 17.40 -4.31 -1.82
C ASP A 3 16.28 -3.79 -0.90
N PHE A 4 15.13 -3.38 -1.48
CA PHE A 4 13.95 -2.97 -0.71
C PHE A 4 13.38 -4.15 0.08
N SER A 5 13.17 -5.28 -0.59
CA SER A 5 12.62 -6.49 0.01
C SER A 5 13.52 -7.02 1.12
N GLU A 6 14.84 -7.03 0.89
CA GLU A 6 15.83 -7.45 1.88
C GLU A 6 15.84 -6.53 3.10
N ALA A 7 15.86 -5.21 2.87
CA ALA A 7 15.77 -4.22 3.95
C ALA A 7 14.46 -4.36 4.74
N PHE A 8 13.35 -4.59 4.06
CA PHE A 8 12.04 -4.81 4.69
C PHE A 8 12.02 -6.09 5.53
N VAL A 9 12.54 -7.20 4.99
CA VAL A 9 12.64 -8.49 5.71
C VAL A 9 13.51 -8.35 6.96
N SER A 10 14.67 -7.68 6.84
CA SER A 10 15.57 -7.44 7.96
C SER A 10 14.92 -6.57 9.03
N HIS A 11 14.28 -5.46 8.64
CA HIS A 11 13.64 -4.53 9.59
C HIS A 11 12.45 -5.16 10.32
N THR A 12 11.62 -5.91 9.60
CA THR A 12 10.41 -6.52 10.18
C THR A 12 10.69 -7.81 10.94
N GLN A 13 11.90 -8.36 10.81
CA GLN A 13 12.23 -9.71 11.26
C GLN A 13 11.21 -10.71 10.69
N TRP A 14 11.04 -10.63 9.36
CA TRP A 14 9.98 -11.35 8.66
C TRP A 14 10.06 -12.86 8.94
N ASN A 15 8.91 -13.47 9.23
CA ASN A 15 8.86 -14.90 9.47
C ASN A 15 9.23 -15.66 8.18
N PRO A 16 10.27 -16.50 8.17
CA PRO A 16 10.71 -17.22 6.97
C PRO A 16 9.70 -18.25 6.47
N LYS A 17 8.67 -18.60 7.27
CA LYS A 17 7.55 -19.46 6.82
C LYS A 17 6.53 -18.71 5.98
N ASN A 18 6.51 -17.37 6.02
CA ASN A 18 5.64 -16.57 5.18
C ASN A 18 6.25 -16.45 3.77
N ALA A 19 5.41 -16.16 2.78
CA ALA A 19 5.90 -15.80 1.45
C ALA A 19 6.87 -14.61 1.53
N THR A 20 7.98 -14.68 0.80
CA THR A 20 8.98 -13.61 0.75
C THR A 20 8.36 -12.34 0.16
N PRO A 21 8.43 -11.19 0.86
CA PRO A 21 7.91 -9.93 0.36
C PRO A 21 8.65 -9.50 -0.92
N TYR A 22 7.90 -9.03 -1.90
CA TYR A 22 8.45 -8.43 -3.12
C TYR A 22 7.92 -7.01 -3.30
N ALA A 23 8.65 -6.18 -4.04
CA ALA A 23 8.27 -4.81 -4.33
C ALA A 23 8.36 -4.50 -5.81
N ILE A 24 7.26 -3.97 -6.35
CA ILE A 24 7.13 -3.50 -7.73
C ILE A 24 6.78 -2.02 -7.69
N LYS A 25 7.38 -1.23 -8.59
CA LYS A 25 7.09 0.21 -8.70
C LYS A 25 5.82 0.44 -9.52
N ALA A 26 5.12 1.54 -9.25
CA ALA A 26 4.16 2.10 -10.19
C ALA A 26 4.88 2.62 -11.44
N ASP A 27 4.14 2.84 -12.53
CA ASP A 27 4.64 3.57 -13.68
C ASP A 27 4.94 5.03 -13.28
N GLU A 28 6.15 5.49 -13.61
CA GLU A 28 6.63 6.82 -13.21
C GLU A 28 5.87 7.94 -13.92
N THR A 29 5.43 7.74 -15.17
CA THR A 29 4.67 8.76 -15.92
C THR A 29 3.27 8.97 -15.33
N LEU A 30 2.60 7.90 -14.91
CA LEU A 30 1.33 8.00 -14.19
C LEU A 30 1.53 8.60 -12.80
N LEU A 31 2.61 8.23 -12.10
CA LEU A 31 2.90 8.79 -10.77
C LEU A 31 3.10 10.31 -10.84
N ASP A 32 3.78 10.80 -11.87
CA ASP A 32 3.98 12.23 -12.10
C ASP A 32 2.69 12.94 -12.52
N LEU A 33 1.89 12.32 -13.40
CA LEU A 33 0.58 12.84 -13.81
C LEU A 33 -0.36 13.07 -12.61
N PHE A 34 -0.35 12.17 -11.63
CA PHE A 34 -1.17 12.27 -10.42
C PHE A 34 -0.47 12.96 -9.24
N SER A 35 0.72 13.53 -9.43
CA SER A 35 1.44 14.24 -8.37
C SER A 35 0.86 15.63 -8.12
N THR A 36 -0.15 15.71 -7.26
CA THR A 36 -0.76 16.97 -6.82
C THR A 36 -0.53 17.22 -5.32
N VAL A 37 -0.75 18.45 -4.86
CA VAL A 37 -0.68 18.82 -3.43
C VAL A 37 -1.72 18.09 -2.57
N HIS A 38 -2.76 17.54 -3.19
CA HIS A 38 -3.85 16.84 -2.51
C HIS A 38 -3.63 15.32 -2.39
N ILE A 39 -2.63 14.77 -3.09
CA ILE A 39 -2.32 13.34 -3.10
C ILE A 39 -1.03 13.09 -2.33
N SER A 40 -1.13 12.24 -1.31
CA SER A 40 0.06 11.75 -0.59
C SER A 40 0.70 10.59 -1.33
N LYS A 41 1.96 10.74 -1.72
CA LYS A 41 2.77 9.66 -2.31
C LYS A 41 3.41 8.79 -1.22
N GLY A 42 3.47 7.49 -1.47
CA GLY A 42 4.04 6.54 -0.52
C GLY A 42 4.13 5.13 -1.05
N ILE A 43 4.45 4.20 -0.14
CA ILE A 43 4.48 2.76 -0.41
C ILE A 43 3.21 2.13 0.14
N THR A 44 2.56 1.33 -0.69
CA THR A 44 1.42 0.49 -0.32
C THR A 44 1.91 -0.91 0.06
N THR A 45 1.49 -1.43 1.21
CA THR A 45 1.67 -2.86 1.54
C THR A 45 0.47 -3.64 1.01
N THR A 46 0.72 -4.62 0.15
CA THR A 46 -0.31 -5.53 -0.37
C THR A 46 -0.33 -6.81 0.46
N ASN A 47 -1.41 -7.03 1.20
CA ASN A 47 -1.56 -8.14 2.13
C ASN A 47 -2.36 -9.27 1.48
N VAL A 48 -2.00 -10.52 1.76
CA VAL A 48 -2.67 -11.72 1.20
C VAL A 48 -4.02 -12.06 1.85
N GLY A 49 -4.60 -11.13 2.60
CA GLY A 49 -5.85 -11.33 3.32
C GLY A 49 -6.17 -10.16 4.24
N PHE A 50 -7.39 -10.15 4.78
CA PHE A 50 -7.94 -9.00 5.50
C PHE A 50 -7.75 -9.02 7.02
N TYR A 51 -7.78 -10.19 7.65
CA TYR A 51 -7.69 -10.33 9.11
C TYR A 51 -6.24 -10.44 9.61
N GLY A 52 -5.81 -11.67 9.91
CA GLY A 52 -4.45 -11.96 10.42
C GLY A 52 -3.33 -11.32 9.61
N PRO A 53 -3.35 -11.40 8.25
CA PRO A 53 -2.34 -10.76 7.43
C PRO A 53 -2.25 -9.25 7.58
N GLN A 54 -3.32 -8.56 8.02
CA GLN A 54 -3.30 -7.11 8.33
C GLN A 54 -3.25 -6.81 9.83
N GLY A 55 -2.87 -7.80 10.64
CA GLY A 55 -2.75 -7.69 12.09
C GLY A 55 -4.07 -7.58 12.84
N ARG A 56 -5.17 -8.13 12.31
CA ARG A 56 -6.45 -8.20 13.04
C ARG A 56 -6.61 -9.56 13.71
N VAL A 57 -6.95 -9.56 15.00
CA VAL A 57 -7.28 -10.76 15.77
C VAL A 57 -8.79 -10.94 15.81
N LEU A 58 -9.27 -12.15 15.49
CA LEU A 58 -10.67 -12.53 15.67
C LEU A 58 -10.82 -13.64 16.72
N ARG A 59 -10.05 -14.73 16.58
CA ARG A 59 -10.01 -15.86 17.52
C ARG A 59 -8.58 -16.36 17.76
N LEU A 60 -7.89 -16.74 16.69
CA LEU A 60 -6.50 -17.16 16.75
C LEU A 60 -5.60 -15.93 16.92
N PRO A 61 -4.62 -15.94 17.85
CA PRO A 61 -3.66 -14.85 17.99
C PRO A 61 -2.77 -14.73 16.75
N LEU A 62 -2.23 -13.52 16.54
CA LEU A 62 -1.23 -13.28 15.51
C LEU A 62 0.09 -13.94 15.90
N TYR A 63 0.83 -14.44 14.91
CA TYR A 63 2.20 -14.92 15.12
C TYR A 63 3.12 -13.79 15.62
N ASP A 64 3.03 -12.62 14.99
CA ASP A 64 3.73 -11.41 15.41
C ASP A 64 2.72 -10.26 15.59
N PRO A 65 2.27 -10.00 16.83
CA PRO A 65 1.37 -8.88 17.14
C PRO A 65 1.98 -7.50 16.87
N SER A 66 3.30 -7.39 16.77
CA SER A 66 4.01 -6.12 16.57
C SER A 66 4.31 -5.79 15.10
N LEU A 67 4.00 -6.70 14.18
CA LEU A 67 4.36 -6.58 12.76
C LEU A 67 3.87 -5.26 12.14
N ASN A 68 2.63 -4.85 12.41
CA ASN A 68 2.09 -3.60 11.87
C ASN A 68 2.88 -2.37 12.35
N SER A 69 3.34 -2.36 13.60
CA SER A 69 4.17 -1.26 14.12
C SER A 69 5.56 -1.24 13.48
N LYS A 70 6.14 -2.43 13.20
CA LYS A 70 7.40 -2.54 12.45
C LYS A 70 7.23 -2.05 11.01
N ILE A 71 6.14 -2.42 10.33
CA ILE A 71 5.79 -1.93 9.00
C ILE A 71 5.64 -0.41 9.00
N ALA A 72 4.94 0.16 9.99
CA ALA A 72 4.72 1.60 10.10
C ALA A 72 6.01 2.40 10.38
N SER A 73 6.98 1.81 11.09
CA SER A 73 8.28 2.44 11.38
C SER A 73 9.30 2.26 10.25
N PHE A 74 9.06 1.36 9.30
CA PHE A 74 9.98 1.10 8.19
C PHE A 74 10.18 2.34 7.32
N ARG A 75 11.44 2.60 6.98
CA ARG A 75 11.84 3.67 6.07
C ARG A 75 12.84 3.12 5.07
N TYR A 76 12.67 3.48 3.81
CA TYR A 76 13.59 3.08 2.74
C TYR A 76 13.85 4.27 1.82
N GLN A 77 15.08 4.77 1.77
CA GLN A 77 15.47 5.91 0.93
C GLN A 77 14.53 7.12 1.10
N GLY A 78 14.20 7.46 2.35
CA GLY A 78 13.27 8.56 2.68
C GLY A 78 11.79 8.27 2.43
N LYS A 79 11.43 7.12 1.83
CA LYS A 79 10.04 6.71 1.61
C LYS A 79 9.50 5.94 2.83
N LYS A 80 8.19 6.07 3.04
CA LYS A 80 7.44 5.41 4.11
C LYS A 80 6.30 4.59 3.54
N ILE A 81 5.90 3.56 4.28
CA ILE A 81 4.64 2.86 4.03
C ILE A 81 3.50 3.75 4.51
N THR A 82 2.51 3.98 3.65
CA THR A 82 1.41 4.93 3.88
C THR A 82 0.07 4.25 4.10
N ASN A 83 -0.13 3.09 3.50
CA ASN A 83 -1.39 2.37 3.52
C ASN A 83 -1.15 0.88 3.28
N LEU A 84 -2.21 0.11 3.47
CA LEU A 84 -2.25 -1.32 3.24
C LEU A 84 -3.58 -1.70 2.58
N GLU A 85 -3.52 -2.61 1.62
CA GLU A 85 -4.63 -3.13 0.81
C GLU A 85 -4.27 -4.54 0.32
N MET A 86 -4.88 -5.05 -0.76
CA MET A 86 -4.76 -6.47 -1.13
C MET A 86 -4.49 -6.73 -2.63
N GLU A 87 -4.25 -5.71 -3.45
CA GLU A 87 -4.21 -5.85 -4.92
C GLU A 87 -2.97 -5.26 -5.60
N THR A 88 -2.47 -4.12 -5.11
CA THR A 88 -1.58 -3.19 -5.85
C THR A 88 -0.31 -3.86 -6.38
N ALA A 89 0.43 -4.58 -5.53
CA ALA A 89 1.73 -5.16 -5.94
C ALA A 89 1.58 -6.19 -7.07
N ALA A 90 0.50 -6.99 -7.03
CA ALA A 90 0.21 -7.98 -8.06
C ALA A 90 -0.21 -7.31 -9.38
N ILE A 91 -1.06 -6.28 -9.31
CA ILE A 91 -1.46 -5.49 -10.48
C ILE A 91 -0.24 -4.86 -11.16
N TYR A 92 0.66 -4.24 -10.40
CA TYR A 92 1.86 -3.63 -10.96
C TYR A 92 2.80 -4.67 -11.56
N GLY A 93 2.97 -5.82 -10.90
CA GLY A 93 3.77 -6.92 -11.42
C GLY A 93 3.25 -7.41 -12.77
N MET A 94 1.95 -7.69 -12.86
CA MET A 94 1.32 -8.13 -14.11
C MET A 94 1.35 -7.05 -15.20
N ALA A 95 1.04 -5.80 -14.86
CA ALA A 95 1.10 -4.69 -15.81
C ALA A 95 2.51 -4.55 -16.41
N THR A 96 3.54 -4.60 -15.56
CA THR A 96 4.95 -4.54 -16.00
C THR A 96 5.29 -5.68 -16.96
N LEU A 97 4.92 -6.92 -16.62
CA LEU A 97 5.18 -8.10 -17.46
C LEU A 97 4.46 -8.05 -18.81
N LEU A 98 3.29 -7.39 -18.87
CA LEU A 98 2.47 -7.25 -20.07
C LEU A 98 2.77 -5.97 -20.87
N GLY A 99 3.71 -5.13 -20.42
CA GLY A 99 4.04 -3.87 -21.08
C GLY A 99 2.99 -2.75 -20.89
N HIS A 100 2.18 -2.84 -19.84
CA HIS A 100 1.19 -1.83 -19.46
C HIS A 100 1.72 -0.90 -18.36
N LYS A 101 1.17 0.33 -18.33
CA LYS A 101 1.37 1.30 -17.26
C LYS A 101 0.31 1.08 -16.18
N ALA A 102 0.71 1.14 -14.90
CA ALA A 102 -0.22 1.03 -13.80
C ALA A 102 0.14 1.95 -12.63
N LEU A 103 -0.89 2.48 -11.99
CA LEU A 103 -0.85 3.25 -10.74
C LEU A 103 -2.08 2.86 -9.90
N SER A 104 -1.97 2.96 -8.59
CA SER A 104 -3.10 2.77 -7.68
C SER A 104 -3.32 4.04 -6.86
N LEU A 105 -4.58 4.44 -6.80
CA LEU A 105 -5.06 5.57 -6.02
C LEU A 105 -5.99 5.02 -4.94
N ASN A 106 -5.74 5.41 -3.69
CA ASN A 106 -6.42 4.82 -2.54
C ASN A 106 -7.08 5.90 -1.69
N VAL A 107 -8.34 5.68 -1.32
CA VAL A 107 -9.00 6.46 -0.27
C VAL A 107 -8.75 5.80 1.08
N ILE A 108 -8.26 6.56 2.04
CA ILE A 108 -8.07 6.07 3.42
C ILE A 108 -9.40 6.10 4.16
N LEU A 109 -10.05 4.94 4.27
CA LEU A 109 -11.34 4.81 4.97
C LEU A 109 -11.18 4.66 6.49
N ALA A 110 -10.09 4.03 6.93
CA ALA A 110 -9.81 3.76 8.33
C ALA A 110 -8.36 4.10 8.65
N ASN A 111 -8.16 5.10 9.50
CA ASN A 111 -6.86 5.43 10.05
C ASN A 111 -6.63 4.60 11.32
N ARG A 112 -6.03 3.43 11.14
CA ARG A 112 -5.79 2.48 12.24
C ARG A 112 -4.80 3.00 13.28
N ALA A 113 -3.84 3.83 12.88
CA ALA A 113 -2.88 4.40 13.81
C ALA A 113 -3.56 5.31 14.85
N ASN A 114 -4.59 6.03 14.42
CA ASN A 114 -5.33 6.96 15.28
C ASN A 114 -6.68 6.41 15.75
N GLY A 115 -7.08 5.21 15.30
CA GLY A 115 -8.38 4.63 15.61
C GLY A 115 -9.58 5.38 15.01
N THR A 116 -9.35 6.23 14.00
CA THR A 116 -10.41 7.04 13.39
C THR A 116 -10.87 6.47 12.05
N PHE A 117 -12.10 6.80 11.68
CA PHE A 117 -12.70 6.45 10.39
C PHE A 117 -13.03 7.72 9.62
N SER A 118 -13.03 7.62 8.29
CA SER A 118 -13.50 8.71 7.44
C SER A 118 -14.97 8.99 7.74
N GLU A 119 -15.29 10.24 8.07
CA GLU A 119 -16.67 10.69 8.33
C GLU A 119 -17.51 10.69 7.05
N GLN A 120 -16.89 10.98 5.90
CA GLN A 120 -17.55 11.10 4.60
C GLN A 120 -16.91 10.18 3.53
N PRO A 121 -16.90 8.85 3.74
CA PRO A 121 -16.17 7.91 2.89
C PRO A 121 -16.69 7.90 1.45
N LYS A 122 -18.00 8.10 1.25
CA LYS A 122 -18.62 8.18 -0.08
C LYS A 122 -18.14 9.40 -0.86
N ALA A 123 -18.19 10.58 -0.23
CA ALA A 123 -17.73 11.81 -0.86
C ALA A 123 -16.23 11.77 -1.19
N ALA A 124 -15.41 11.19 -0.31
CA ALA A 124 -13.99 10.99 -0.57
C ALA A 124 -13.74 10.06 -1.77
N MET A 125 -14.53 9.00 -1.91
CA MET A 125 -14.48 8.08 -3.04
C MET A 125 -14.92 8.75 -4.35
N GLU A 126 -16.06 9.43 -4.35
CA GLU A 126 -16.56 10.18 -5.52
C GLU A 126 -15.54 11.22 -5.99
N LYS A 127 -14.97 11.98 -5.05
CA LYS A 127 -13.90 12.94 -5.36
C LYS A 127 -12.70 12.28 -6.02
N LEU A 128 -12.27 11.11 -5.53
CA LEU A 128 -11.14 10.40 -6.12
C LEU A 128 -11.47 9.89 -7.53
N ILE A 129 -12.67 9.34 -7.74
CA ILE A 129 -13.13 8.87 -9.05
C ILE A 129 -13.15 10.02 -10.04
N THR A 130 -13.82 11.13 -9.71
CA THR A 130 -13.91 12.31 -10.58
C THR A 130 -12.51 12.85 -10.91
N HIS A 131 -11.66 13.06 -9.90
CA HIS A 131 -10.29 13.52 -10.12
C HIS A 131 -9.50 12.57 -11.03
N THR A 132 -9.68 11.27 -10.88
CA THR A 132 -9.00 10.26 -11.69
C THR A 132 -9.41 10.35 -13.15
N LEU A 133 -10.71 10.40 -13.42
CA LEU A 133 -11.24 10.48 -14.78
C LEU A 133 -10.83 11.78 -15.46
N GLU A 134 -11.01 12.92 -14.79
CA GLU A 134 -10.61 14.23 -15.31
C GLU A 134 -9.12 14.25 -15.68
N THR A 135 -8.25 13.80 -14.78
CA THR A 135 -6.78 13.81 -14.99
C THR A 135 -6.34 12.92 -16.15
N LEU A 136 -7.02 11.80 -16.41
CA LEU A 136 -6.69 10.89 -17.52
C LEU A 136 -7.17 11.39 -18.89
N THR A 137 -8.16 12.29 -18.91
CA THR A 137 -8.81 12.78 -20.13
C THR A 137 -8.35 14.17 -20.57
N LEU A 138 -7.50 14.82 -19.77
CA LEU A 138 -6.80 16.05 -20.13
C LEU A 138 -5.55 15.74 -20.96
#